data_AF-A9DC17-F1
#
_entry.id   AF-A9DC17-F1
#
_cell.length_a   1.000
_cell.length_b   1.000
_cell.length_c   1.000
_cell.angle_alpha   90.00
_cell.angle_beta   90.00
_cell.angle_gamma   90.00
#
_symmetry.space_group_name_H-M   'P 1'
#
loop_
_entity.id
_entity.type
_entity.pdbx_description
1 polymer ?
#
loop_
_entity_poly.entity_id
_entity_poly.type
_entity_poly.pdbx_seq_one_letter_code
_entity_poly.pdbx_strand_id
1 'polypeptide(L)' 'MLGVCSAATVTNKDGQSHILIVTEGSDKVELVVEAGATSVFCPSGCFVTMPSGDRETLSGDETIEIVNGSAIIK' A
#
# COMPACT_ATOMS: atom_id res chain seq x y z
N MET A 1 -19.09 2.01 -18.43
CA MET A 1 -18.94 2.79 -17.19
C MET A 1 -17.46 2.75 -16.84
N LEU A 2 -16.70 3.80 -17.16
CA LEU A 2 -15.29 3.88 -16.78
C LEU A 2 -15.25 4.13 -15.27
N GLY A 3 -15.12 3.06 -14.50
CA GLY A 3 -14.98 3.15 -13.05
C GLY A 3 -13.73 3.95 -12.75
N VAL A 4 -13.90 5.08 -12.07
CA VAL A 4 -12.83 5.75 -11.36
C VAL A 4 -12.30 4.75 -10.34
N CYS A 5 -11.29 3.97 -10.73
CA CYS A 5 -10.50 3.19 -9.80
C CYS A 5 -9.75 4.19 -8.94
N SER A 6 -10.35 4.57 -7.81
CA SER A 6 -9.56 5.03 -6.69
C SER A 6 -8.63 3.86 -6.38
N ALA A 7 -7.33 4.08 -6.57
CA ALA A 7 -6.31 3.13 -6.21
C ALA A 7 -5.59 3.63 -4.97
N ALA A 8 -5.37 2.72 -4.02
CA ALA A 8 -4.64 3.05 -2.81
C ALA A 8 -3.24 3.54 -3.19
N THR A 9 -2.78 4.55 -2.48
CA THR A 9 -1.43 5.08 -2.70
C THR A 9 -0.60 4.84 -1.47
N VAL A 10 0.64 4.40 -1.65
CA VAL A 10 1.61 4.26 -0.56
C VAL A 10 2.79 5.18 -0.85
N THR A 11 3.15 5.98 0.14
CA THR A 11 4.33 6.85 0.10
C THR A 11 5.27 6.43 1.21
N ASN A 12 6.47 6.01 0.83
CA ASN A 12 7.52 5.74 1.78
C ASN A 12 8.19 7.06 2.19
N LYS A 13 8.03 7.48 3.45
CA LYS A 13 8.69 8.67 4.01
C LYS A 13 9.99 8.32 4.72
N ASP A 14 10.34 7.03 4.81
CA ASP A 14 11.55 6.57 5.44
C ASP A 14 12.76 6.64 4.50
N GLY A 15 13.94 6.59 5.11
CA GLY A 15 15.22 6.53 4.41
C GLY A 15 15.62 5.12 3.95
N GLN A 16 14.74 4.12 4.10
CA GLN A 16 14.99 2.73 3.73
C GLN A 16 13.89 2.19 2.82
N SER A 17 14.21 1.22 1.97
CA SER A 17 13.23 0.51 1.15
C SER A 17 12.36 -0.39 2.03
N HIS A 18 11.05 -0.37 1.81
CA HIS A 18 10.09 -1.23 2.50
C HIS A 18 9.36 -2.13 1.52
N ILE A 19 9.05 -3.35 1.96
CA ILE A 19 8.29 -4.34 1.18
C ILE A 19 6.91 -4.45 1.80
N LEU A 20 5.87 -4.31 0.98
CA LEU A 20 4.48 -4.54 1.35
C LEU A 20 3.97 -5.77 0.62
N ILE A 21 3.21 -6.61 1.30
CA ILE A 21 2.54 -7.73 0.65
C ILE A 21 1.09 -7.34 0.40
N VAL A 22 0.78 -7.14 -0.87
CA VAL A 22 -0.54 -6.80 -1.35
C VAL A 22 -1.25 -8.08 -1.77
N THR A 23 -2.46 -8.31 -1.26
CA THR A 23 -3.30 -9.44 -1.67
C THR A 23 -4.56 -8.92 -2.32
N GLU A 24 -4.68 -9.12 -3.63
CA GLU A 24 -5.84 -8.73 -4.44
C GLU A 24 -6.60 -9.99 -4.83
N GLY A 25 -7.78 -10.20 -4.25
CA GLY A 25 -8.56 -11.43 -4.44
C GLY A 25 -7.80 -12.66 -3.96
N SER A 26 -7.26 -13.45 -4.91
CA SER A 26 -6.47 -14.67 -4.64
C SER A 26 -4.98 -14.50 -4.90
N ASP A 27 -4.57 -13.40 -5.50
CA ASP A 27 -3.18 -13.15 -5.88
C ASP A 27 -2.45 -12.35 -4.81
N LYS A 28 -1.19 -12.70 -4.57
CA LYS A 28 -0.28 -11.99 -3.68
C LYS A 28 0.83 -11.36 -4.50
N VAL A 29 1.00 -10.06 -4.34
CA VAL A 29 2.01 -9.25 -5.00
C VAL A 29 2.88 -8.59 -3.94
N GLU A 30 4.19 -8.73 -4.08
CA GLU A 30 5.14 -8.01 -3.25
C GLU A 30 5.43 -6.65 -3.89
N LEU A 31 5.04 -5.58 -3.22
CA LEU A 31 5.27 -4.21 -3.63
C LEU A 31 6.48 -3.67 -2.88
N VAL A 32 7.56 -3.40 -3.61
CA VAL A 32 8.75 -2.75 -3.06
C VAL A 32 8.61 -1.24 -3.25
N VAL A 33 8.67 -0.49 -2.15
CA VAL A 33 8.62 0.96 -2.15
C VAL A 33 9.96 1.50 -1.66
N GLU A 34 10.73 2.05 -2.58
CA GLU A 34 12.01 2.68 -2.30
C GLU A 34 11.87 3.88 -1.35
N ALA A 35 12.97 4.27 -0.71
CA ALA A 35 13.00 5.43 0.19
C ALA A 35 12.53 6.71 -0.52
N GLY A 36 11.55 7.40 0.04
CA GLY A 36 10.97 8.62 -0.56
C GLY A 36 10.07 8.39 -1.78
N ALA A 37 9.85 7.15 -2.20
CA ALA A 37 9.04 6.83 -3.38
C ALA A 37 7.55 6.73 -3.04
N THR A 38 6.72 7.05 -4.04
CA THR A 38 5.28 6.82 -4.00
C THR A 38 4.91 5.77 -5.03
N SER A 39 4.12 4.78 -4.61
CA SER A 39 3.60 3.71 -5.47
C SER A 39 2.07 3.65 -5.36
N VAL A 40 1.42 3.36 -6.47
CA VAL A 40 -0.05 3.23 -6.55
C VAL A 40 -0.37 1.75 -6.74
N PHE A 41 -1.33 1.25 -5.98
CA PHE A 41 -1.68 -0.17 -5.95
C PHE A 41 -3.15 -0.35 -5.50
N CYS A 42 -3.74 -1.52 -5.71
CA CYS A 42 -5.12 -1.82 -5.30
C CYS A 42 -6.21 -0.86 -5.82
N PRO A 43 -6.49 -0.88 -7.13
CA PRO A 43 -7.57 -0.09 -7.74
C PRO A 43 -8.99 -0.53 -7.36
N SER A 44 -9.17 -1.67 -6.70
CA SER A 44 -10.50 -2.26 -6.41
C SER A 44 -10.67 -2.73 -4.97
N GLY A 45 -9.82 -2.22 -4.06
CA GLY A 45 -9.73 -2.67 -2.67
C GLY A 45 -8.97 -3.98 -2.51
N CYS A 46 -8.19 -4.09 -1.43
CA CYS A 46 -7.29 -5.21 -1.21
C CYS A 46 -6.86 -5.36 0.24
N PHE A 47 -6.17 -6.45 0.54
CA PHE A 47 -5.53 -6.67 1.84
C PHE A 47 -4.05 -6.34 1.73
N VAL A 48 -3.55 -5.49 2.61
CA VAL A 48 -2.15 -5.12 2.66
C VAL A 48 -1.56 -5.64 3.96
N THR A 49 -0.44 -6.33 3.85
CA THR A 49 0.42 -6.61 4.98
C THR A 49 1.59 -5.62 4.95
N MET A 50 1.64 -4.81 6.00
CA MET A 50 2.62 -3.77 6.24
C MET A 50 3.97 -4.40 6.63
N PRO A 51 5.08 -3.68 6.45
CA PRO A 51 6.41 -4.17 6.82
C PRO A 51 6.55 -4.40 8.33
N SER A 52 5.71 -3.78 9.17
CA SER A 52 5.61 -4.04 10.61
C SER A 52 5.00 -5.41 10.94
N GLY A 53 4.33 -6.05 9.98
CA GLY A 53 3.54 -7.27 10.16
C GLY A 53 2.04 -7.01 10.37
N ASP A 54 1.63 -5.75 10.49
CA ASP A 54 0.23 -5.37 10.58
C ASP A 54 -0.50 -5.65 9.26
N ARG A 55 -1.78 -6.03 9.35
CA ARG A 55 -2.57 -6.40 8.18
C ARG A 55 -3.84 -5.57 8.14
N GLU A 56 -3.93 -4.72 7.14
CA GLU A 56 -5.01 -3.77 6.97
C GLU A 56 -5.78 -4.02 5.68
N THR A 57 -7.04 -3.62 5.67
CA THR A 57 -7.91 -3.68 4.49
C THR A 57 -8.08 -2.31 3.92
N LEU A 58 -7.81 -2.17 2.63
CA LEU A 58 -8.00 -0.93 1.88
C LEU A 58 -9.16 -1.09 0.93
N SER A 59 -9.93 -0.02 0.78
CA SER A 59 -11.08 0.10 -0.12
C SER A 59 -10.67 0.64 -1.50
N GLY A 60 -9.48 1.27 -1.57
CA GLY A 60 -8.88 1.79 -2.80
C GLY A 60 -8.79 3.32 -2.83
N ASP A 61 -9.44 4.04 -1.93
CA ASP A 61 -9.35 5.50 -1.85
C ASP A 61 -8.37 6.00 -0.77
N GLU A 62 -7.77 5.10 -0.01
CA GLU A 62 -6.88 5.44 1.09
C GLU A 62 -5.46 5.83 0.64
N THR A 63 -4.85 6.73 1.40
CA THR A 63 -3.44 7.11 1.26
C THR A 63 -2.63 6.61 2.44
N ILE A 64 -1.56 5.89 2.18
CA ILE A 64 -0.70 5.27 3.18
C ILE A 64 0.65 5.99 3.19
N GLU A 65 1.13 6.33 4.37
CA GLU A 65 2.47 6.87 4.57
C GLU A 65 3.27 5.93 5.47
N ILE A 66 4.41 5.43 4.99
CA ILE A 66 5.32 4.63 5.81
C ILE A 66 6.27 5.58 6.52
N VAL A 67 6.22 5.58 7.85
CA VAL A 67 7.02 6.44 8.73
C VAL A 67 7.57 5.60 9.89
N ASN A 68 8.88 5.55 10.00
CA ASN A 68 9.66 4.71 10.93
C ASN A 68 9.26 3.23 10.88
N GLY A 69 8.96 2.69 9.70
CA GLY A 69 8.52 1.30 9.51
C GLY A 69 7.05 1.03 9.88
N SER A 70 6.32 2.06 10.34
CA SER A 70 4.89 2.00 10.61
C SER A 70 4.11 2.60 9.44
N ALA A 71 3.03 1.95 9.03
CA ALA A 71 2.16 2.51 8.00
C ALA A 71 1.02 3.32 8.64
N ILE A 72 0.85 4.56 8.17
CA ILE A 72 -0.19 5.48 8.60
C ILE A 72 -1.19 5.62 7.45
N ILE A 73 -2.44 5.21 7.68
CA ILE A 73 -3.53 5.32 6.70
C ILE A 73 -4.25 6.66 6.92
N LYS A 74 -4.54 7.38 5.83
CA LYS A 74 -5.29 8.64 5.78
C LYS A 74 -6.49 8.54 4.86
#